data_AF-A0A418RJI6-F1
#
_entry.id   AF-A0A418RJI6-F1
#
_cell.length_a   1.000
_cell.length_b   1.000
_cell.length_c   1.000
_cell.angle_alpha   90.00
_cell.angle_beta   90.00
_cell.angle_gamma   90.00
#
_symmetry.space_group_name_H-M   'P 1'
#
loop_
_entity.id
_entity.type
_entity.pdbx_description
1 polymer ?
#
loop_
_entity_poly.entity_id
_entity_poly.type
_entity_poly.pdbx_seq_one_letter_code
_entity_poly.pdbx_strand_id
1 'polypeptide(L)'
;MAVKGKGSGKAPPAVVLRTTDLAAEQPKKKDGRANNGNPSTYDVKVAELICSEIAVGKSLYKIAMEHECVPTLQTVYNWLRVHPEFSLMYTRAREDQQSFYVDQLIAISDDNSIPSDQKRVMVDTRKWLASKLNRNTYGDVNKTEVSGPNGAPIQTQQVASIDASSLDAHARDALKQALLAAKEQNK
;
A
#
# COMPACT_ATOMS: atom_id res chain seq x y z
N MET A 1 9.21 -11.11 63.47
CA MET A 1 8.67 -10.01 62.66
C MET A 1 9.21 -10.15 61.25
N ALA A 2 8.37 -10.59 60.31
CA ALA A 2 8.76 -11.07 59.00
C ALA A 2 8.11 -10.25 57.88
N VAL A 3 8.96 -9.80 56.94
CA VAL A 3 8.83 -9.82 55.47
C VAL A 3 7.77 -8.94 54.77
N LYS A 4 8.32 -7.92 54.07
CA LYS A 4 8.17 -7.47 52.66
C LYS A 4 6.81 -7.60 51.93
N GLY A 5 6.49 -6.56 51.15
CA GLY A 5 5.71 -6.73 49.91
C GLY A 5 5.23 -5.47 49.18
N LYS A 6 6.14 -4.83 48.43
CA LYS A 6 5.98 -4.01 47.20
C LYS A 6 4.59 -3.44 46.82
N GLY A 7 4.53 -2.12 46.68
CA GLY A 7 3.47 -1.39 45.99
C GLY A 7 3.58 -1.48 44.46
N SER A 8 2.44 -1.75 43.82
CA SER A 8 2.24 -1.71 42.37
C SER A 8 1.40 -0.47 42.00
N GLY A 9 1.86 0.24 40.96
CA GLY A 9 1.24 1.43 40.40
C GLY A 9 -0.21 1.22 39.96
N LYS A 10 -1.02 2.23 40.23
CA LYS A 10 -2.45 2.30 39.92
C LYS A 10 -2.62 2.61 38.43
N ALA A 11 -2.99 1.61 37.64
CA ALA A 11 -3.45 1.78 36.26
C ALA A 11 -4.86 2.42 36.25
N PRO A 12 -5.17 3.33 35.32
CA PRO A 12 -6.55 3.81 35.11
C PRO A 12 -7.45 2.72 34.51
N PRO A 13 -8.77 2.83 34.71
CA PRO A 13 -9.71 1.71 34.61
C PRO A 13 -9.95 1.21 33.18
N ALA A 14 -10.15 -0.11 33.09
CA ALA A 14 -10.53 -0.84 31.89
C ALA A 14 -11.79 -0.25 31.24
N VAL A 15 -11.67 0.17 29.99
CA VAL A 15 -12.80 0.47 29.11
C VAL A 15 -13.46 -0.86 28.75
N VAL A 16 -14.59 -1.14 29.38
CA VAL A 16 -15.48 -2.26 29.07
C VAL A 16 -16.08 -2.00 27.69
N LEU A 17 -15.51 -2.59 26.64
CA LEU A 17 -16.15 -2.65 25.33
C LEU A 17 -17.32 -3.63 25.41
N ARG A 18 -18.53 -3.08 25.26
CA ARG A 18 -19.78 -3.82 25.23
C ARG A 18 -19.76 -4.82 24.07
N THR A 19 -19.85 -6.10 24.43
CA THR A 19 -20.11 -7.22 23.52
C THR A 19 -21.61 -7.30 23.20
N THR A 20 -22.07 -6.45 22.28
CA THR A 20 -23.37 -6.49 21.58
C THR A 20 -23.19 -5.53 20.40
N ASP A 21 -23.13 -5.89 19.12
CA ASP A 21 -23.76 -6.95 18.37
C ASP A 21 -22.85 -7.30 17.18
N LEU A 22 -22.21 -8.48 17.22
CA LEU A 22 -21.62 -9.08 16.03
C LEU A 22 -22.56 -10.19 15.57
N ALA A 23 -23.76 -9.78 15.15
CA ALA A 23 -24.63 -10.63 14.36
C ALA A 23 -23.91 -10.87 13.03
N ALA A 24 -23.37 -12.08 12.87
CA ALA A 24 -22.84 -12.59 11.63
C ALA A 24 -23.96 -12.62 10.58
N GLU A 25 -24.07 -11.58 9.76
CA GLU A 25 -24.89 -11.62 8.56
C GLU A 25 -24.14 -12.43 7.50
N GLN A 26 -24.42 -13.73 7.52
CA GLN A 26 -24.08 -14.69 6.48
C GLN A 26 -24.57 -14.16 5.12
N PRO A 27 -23.74 -14.10 4.06
CA PRO A 27 -24.21 -13.67 2.76
C PRO A 27 -25.26 -14.67 2.23
N LYS A 28 -26.43 -14.12 1.88
CA LYS A 28 -27.62 -14.86 1.45
C LYS A 28 -27.29 -15.76 0.25
N LYS A 29 -27.41 -17.08 0.45
CA LYS A 29 -27.44 -18.10 -0.59
C LYS A 29 -28.65 -17.83 -1.50
N LYS A 30 -28.42 -17.50 -2.77
CA LYS A 30 -29.49 -17.50 -3.79
C LYS A 30 -29.41 -18.81 -4.58
N ASP A 31 -30.50 -19.56 -4.49
CA ASP A 31 -30.70 -20.82 -5.21
C ASP A 31 -30.85 -20.60 -6.72
N GLY A 32 -30.12 -21.43 -7.48
CA GLY A 32 -30.65 -22.18 -8.61
C GLY A 32 -31.17 -21.44 -9.85
N ARG A 33 -30.27 -21.11 -10.78
CA ARG A 33 -30.46 -21.45 -12.20
C ARG A 33 -29.14 -21.97 -12.75
N ALA A 34 -29.14 -23.20 -13.25
CA ALA A 34 -28.03 -23.74 -14.02
C ALA A 34 -27.83 -22.84 -15.24
N ASN A 35 -26.84 -21.96 -15.18
CA ASN A 35 -26.63 -20.94 -16.20
C ASN A 35 -25.72 -21.49 -17.28
N ASN A 36 -26.28 -22.33 -18.13
CA ASN A 36 -25.67 -22.60 -19.43
C ASN A 36 -25.75 -21.30 -20.25
N GLY A 37 -24.63 -20.57 -20.34
CA GLY A 37 -24.39 -19.68 -21.48
C GLY A 37 -24.46 -18.17 -21.26
N ASN A 38 -24.37 -17.63 -20.03
CA ASN A 38 -24.04 -16.22 -19.88
C ASN A 38 -22.65 -16.05 -19.25
N PRO A 39 -21.60 -15.82 -20.06
CA PRO A 39 -20.24 -15.58 -19.57
C PRO A 39 -20.15 -14.47 -18.52
N SER A 40 -21.16 -13.58 -18.45
CA SER A 40 -21.17 -12.47 -17.49
C SER A 40 -21.47 -12.84 -16.03
N THR A 41 -21.96 -14.06 -15.75
CA THR A 41 -22.26 -14.49 -14.38
C THR A 41 -20.98 -14.92 -13.67
N TYR A 42 -20.75 -14.37 -12.47
CA TYR A 42 -19.57 -14.71 -11.68
C TYR A 42 -19.49 -16.20 -11.37
N ASP A 43 -18.38 -16.81 -11.78
CA ASP A 43 -18.02 -18.19 -11.48
C ASP A 43 -16.66 -18.22 -10.79
N VAL A 44 -16.63 -18.81 -9.60
CA VAL A 44 -15.42 -18.94 -8.78
C VAL A 44 -14.34 -19.76 -9.49
N LYS A 45 -14.72 -20.81 -10.25
CA LYS A 45 -13.74 -21.65 -10.96
C LYS A 45 -13.05 -20.87 -12.10
N VAL A 46 -13.80 -20.02 -12.78
CA VAL A 46 -13.25 -19.14 -13.82
C VAL A 46 -12.34 -18.08 -13.18
N ALA A 47 -12.73 -17.53 -12.03
CA ALA A 47 -11.89 -16.61 -11.26
C ALA A 47 -10.57 -17.25 -10.79
N GLU A 48 -10.62 -18.48 -10.29
CA GLU A 48 -9.44 -19.27 -9.89
C GLU A 48 -8.51 -19.54 -11.09
N LEU A 49 -9.07 -19.95 -12.23
CA LEU A 49 -8.33 -20.14 -13.48
C LEU A 49 -7.61 -18.85 -13.92
N ILE A 50 -8.32 -17.71 -13.88
CA ILE A 50 -7.73 -16.41 -14.22
C ILE A 50 -6.54 -16.12 -13.29
N CYS A 51 -6.70 -16.33 -11.99
CA CYS A 51 -5.64 -16.11 -11.00
C CYS A 51 -4.44 -17.04 -11.23
N SER A 52 -4.66 -18.33 -11.49
CA SER A 52 -3.56 -19.28 -11.73
C SER A 52 -2.76 -18.93 -12.99
N GLU A 53 -3.43 -18.54 -14.07
CA GLU A 53 -2.77 -18.16 -15.32
C GLU A 53 -2.03 -16.83 -15.22
N ILE A 54 -2.59 -15.86 -14.47
CA ILE A 54 -1.90 -14.60 -14.17
C ILE A 54 -0.63 -14.87 -13.38
N ALA A 55 -0.68 -15.73 -12.35
CA ALA A 55 0.49 -16.06 -11.52
C ALA A 55 1.67 -16.59 -12.35
N VAL A 56 1.41 -17.32 -13.45
CA VAL A 56 2.43 -17.82 -14.39
C VAL A 56 2.75 -16.80 -15.50
N GLY A 57 2.45 -15.53 -15.29
CA GLY A 57 2.88 -14.44 -16.18
C GLY A 57 2.01 -14.18 -17.40
N LYS A 58 0.86 -14.85 -17.58
CA LYS A 58 -0.05 -14.51 -18.68
C LYS A 58 -0.77 -13.19 -18.41
N SER A 59 -1.01 -12.43 -19.48
CA SER A 59 -1.84 -11.23 -19.40
C SER A 59 -3.32 -11.62 -19.39
N LEU A 60 -4.14 -10.84 -18.70
CA LEU A 60 -5.59 -11.08 -18.66
C LEU A 60 -6.21 -11.06 -20.07
N TYR A 61 -5.68 -10.24 -20.98
CA TYR A 61 -6.08 -10.22 -22.39
C TYR A 61 -5.81 -11.57 -23.07
N LYS A 62 -4.61 -12.14 -22.90
CA LYS A 62 -4.25 -13.43 -23.47
C LYS A 62 -5.12 -14.55 -22.91
N ILE A 63 -5.40 -14.54 -21.60
CA ILE A 63 -6.28 -15.49 -20.94
C ILE A 63 -7.70 -15.45 -21.53
N ALA A 64 -8.25 -14.24 -21.71
CA ALA A 64 -9.58 -14.05 -22.29
C ALA A 64 -9.66 -14.45 -23.79
N MET A 65 -8.53 -14.47 -24.50
CA MET A 65 -8.48 -14.98 -25.87
C MET A 65 -8.31 -16.50 -25.93
N GLU A 66 -7.53 -17.09 -25.02
CA GLU A 66 -7.24 -18.53 -25.01
C GLU A 66 -8.39 -19.39 -24.45
N HIS A 67 -9.18 -18.83 -23.53
CA HIS A 67 -10.22 -19.58 -22.83
C HIS A 67 -11.62 -19.02 -23.13
N GLU A 68 -12.45 -19.81 -23.81
CA GLU A 68 -13.84 -19.44 -24.13
C GLU A 68 -14.74 -19.25 -22.88
N CYS A 69 -14.37 -19.87 -21.75
CA CYS A 69 -15.09 -19.73 -20.49
C CYS A 69 -14.80 -18.40 -19.78
N VAL A 70 -13.74 -17.69 -20.17
CA VAL A 70 -13.37 -16.41 -19.58
C VAL A 70 -14.16 -15.31 -20.27
N PRO A 71 -14.92 -14.49 -19.54
CA PRO A 71 -15.69 -13.43 -20.16
C PRO A 71 -14.80 -12.28 -20.64
N THR A 72 -15.44 -11.33 -21.32
CA THR A 72 -14.79 -10.08 -21.73
C THR A 72 -14.07 -9.40 -20.56
N LEU A 73 -12.93 -8.76 -20.85
CA LEU A 73 -12.14 -7.98 -19.89
C LEU A 73 -12.98 -7.07 -18.99
N GLN A 74 -13.96 -6.37 -19.57
CA GLN A 74 -14.86 -5.48 -18.83
C GLN A 74 -15.64 -6.22 -17.73
N THR A 75 -16.13 -7.43 -18.02
CA THR A 75 -16.82 -8.28 -17.05
C THR A 75 -15.88 -8.70 -15.93
N VAL A 76 -14.65 -9.13 -16.26
CA VAL A 76 -13.66 -9.50 -15.25
C VAL A 76 -13.34 -8.31 -14.33
N TYR A 77 -13.13 -7.12 -14.90
CA TYR A 77 -12.92 -5.90 -14.11
C TYR A 77 -14.14 -5.52 -13.26
N ASN A 78 -15.35 -5.81 -13.73
CA ASN A 78 -16.56 -5.64 -12.92
C ASN A 78 -16.58 -6.65 -11.76
N TRP A 79 -16.22 -7.92 -12.00
CA TRP A 79 -16.13 -8.91 -10.94
C TRP A 79 -15.14 -8.49 -9.85
N LEU A 80 -13.97 -7.95 -10.21
CA LEU A 80 -12.99 -7.44 -9.23
C LEU A 80 -13.52 -6.30 -8.34
N ARG A 81 -14.53 -5.54 -8.80
CA ARG A 81 -15.15 -4.45 -8.03
C ARG A 81 -16.27 -4.95 -7.12
N VAL A 82 -16.99 -5.97 -7.54
CA VAL A 82 -18.21 -6.46 -6.88
C VAL A 82 -17.92 -7.63 -5.92
N HIS A 83 -16.84 -8.38 -6.16
CA HIS A 83 -16.47 -9.59 -5.42
C HIS A 83 -15.12 -9.39 -4.69
N PRO A 84 -15.13 -8.99 -3.40
CA PRO A 84 -13.92 -8.77 -2.62
C PRO A 84 -13.01 -10.01 -2.52
N GLU A 85 -13.61 -11.20 -2.47
CA GLU A 85 -12.89 -12.47 -2.45
C GLU A 85 -12.06 -12.68 -3.73
N PHE A 86 -12.63 -12.34 -4.90
CA PHE A 86 -11.90 -12.40 -6.16
C PHE A 86 -10.80 -11.34 -6.20
N SER A 87 -11.09 -10.12 -5.73
CA SER A 87 -10.10 -9.05 -5.64
C SER A 87 -8.87 -9.45 -4.82
N LEU A 88 -9.09 -10.13 -3.69
CA LEU A 88 -8.01 -10.64 -2.84
C LEU A 88 -7.19 -11.72 -3.56
N MET A 89 -7.84 -12.72 -4.16
CA MET A 89 -7.15 -13.78 -4.92
C MET A 89 -6.36 -13.19 -6.09
N TYR A 90 -6.96 -12.25 -6.81
CA TYR A 90 -6.33 -11.58 -7.95
C TYR A 90 -5.12 -10.75 -7.52
N THR A 91 -5.17 -10.09 -6.37
CA THR A 91 -4.03 -9.35 -5.82
C THR A 91 -2.85 -10.28 -5.53
N ARG A 92 -3.10 -11.42 -4.88
CA ARG A 92 -2.07 -12.45 -4.63
C ARG A 92 -1.52 -13.03 -5.93
N ALA A 93 -2.38 -13.36 -6.88
CA ALA A 93 -1.96 -13.83 -8.19
C ALA A 93 -1.07 -12.81 -8.92
N ARG A 94 -1.35 -11.52 -8.75
CA ARG A 94 -0.46 -10.47 -9.24
C ARG A 94 0.87 -10.51 -8.51
N GLU A 95 0.91 -10.58 -7.18
CA GLU A 95 2.16 -10.70 -6.42
C GLU A 95 3.03 -11.87 -6.92
N ASP A 96 2.42 -13.05 -7.10
CA ASP A 96 3.08 -14.25 -7.64
C ASP A 96 3.60 -14.04 -9.06
N GLN A 97 2.82 -13.35 -9.90
CA GLN A 97 3.23 -12.97 -11.26
C GLN A 97 4.53 -12.16 -11.28
N GLN A 98 4.75 -11.28 -10.30
CA GLN A 98 6.01 -10.54 -10.25
C GLN A 98 7.19 -11.45 -9.93
N SER A 99 7.03 -12.36 -8.98
CA SER A 99 8.06 -13.35 -8.65
C SER A 99 8.40 -14.20 -9.87
N PHE A 100 7.39 -14.67 -10.60
CA PHE A 100 7.60 -15.38 -11.86
C PHE A 100 8.38 -14.57 -12.90
N TYR A 101 8.06 -13.28 -13.07
CA TYR A 101 8.80 -12.44 -14.01
C TYR A 101 10.26 -12.22 -13.59
N VAL A 102 10.53 -12.14 -12.28
CA VAL A 102 11.90 -12.02 -11.75
C VAL A 102 12.67 -13.31 -12.02
N ASP A 103 12.08 -14.48 -11.80
CA ASP A 103 12.72 -15.77 -12.10
C ASP A 103 13.05 -15.91 -13.59
N GLN A 104 12.19 -15.41 -14.48
CA GLN A 104 12.47 -15.38 -15.92
C GLN A 104 13.63 -14.47 -16.32
N LEU A 105 13.99 -13.46 -15.53
CA LEU A 105 15.01 -12.48 -15.93
C LEU A 105 16.36 -13.13 -16.18
N ILE A 106 16.76 -14.08 -15.32
CA ILE A 106 18.05 -14.77 -15.45
C ILE A 106 18.05 -15.61 -16.74
N ALA A 107 16.97 -16.38 -16.97
CA ALA A 107 16.84 -17.17 -18.18
C ALA A 107 16.90 -16.32 -19.46
N ILE A 108 16.21 -15.18 -19.49
CA ILE A 108 16.23 -14.26 -20.64
C ILE A 108 17.61 -13.60 -20.80
N SER A 109 18.27 -13.27 -19.68
CA SER A 109 19.60 -12.68 -19.67
C SER A 109 20.64 -13.63 -20.29
N ASP A 110 20.57 -14.91 -19.93
CA ASP A 110 21.57 -15.92 -20.33
C ASP A 110 21.26 -16.56 -21.69
N ASP A 111 20.05 -16.38 -22.23
CA ASP A 111 19.68 -16.91 -23.54
C ASP A 111 20.39 -16.15 -24.68
N ASN A 112 21.35 -16.81 -25.32
CA ASN A 112 22.13 -16.25 -26.43
C ASN A 112 21.39 -16.29 -27.78
N SER A 113 20.23 -16.94 -27.86
CA SER A 113 19.41 -16.94 -29.08
C SER A 113 18.61 -15.65 -29.27
N ILE A 114 18.36 -14.92 -28.17
CA ILE A 114 17.61 -13.67 -28.19
C ILE A 114 18.54 -12.52 -28.58
N PRO A 115 18.21 -11.73 -29.62
CA PRO A 115 18.94 -10.52 -29.97
C PRO A 115 19.08 -9.55 -28.79
N SER A 116 20.25 -8.92 -28.64
CA SER A 116 20.57 -8.09 -27.47
C SER A 116 19.60 -6.92 -27.25
N ASP A 117 19.07 -6.33 -28.32
CA ASP A 117 18.09 -5.24 -28.27
C ASP A 117 16.75 -5.73 -27.70
N GLN A 118 16.26 -6.88 -28.15
CA GLN A 118 15.04 -7.51 -27.64
C GLN A 118 15.21 -7.95 -26.19
N LYS A 119 16.34 -8.57 -25.85
CA LYS A 119 16.69 -8.98 -24.48
C LYS A 119 16.60 -7.80 -23.52
N ARG A 120 17.17 -6.66 -23.90
CA ARG A 120 17.12 -5.43 -23.10
C ARG A 120 15.67 -5.00 -22.83
N VAL A 121 14.84 -4.92 -23.88
CA VAL A 121 13.42 -4.51 -23.75
C VAL A 121 12.65 -5.49 -22.85
N MET A 122 12.90 -6.79 -23.00
CA MET A 122 12.24 -7.83 -22.20
C MET A 122 12.61 -7.75 -20.71
N VAL A 123 13.90 -7.55 -20.42
CA VAL A 123 14.43 -7.40 -19.06
C VAL A 123 13.91 -6.12 -18.41
N ASP A 124 14.01 -4.98 -19.11
CA ASP A 124 13.59 -3.67 -18.58
C ASP A 124 12.09 -3.63 -18.28
N THR A 125 11.27 -4.20 -19.18
CA THR A 125 9.82 -4.26 -18.99
C THR A 125 9.46 -5.08 -17.75
N ARG A 126 10.08 -6.25 -17.57
CA ARG A 126 9.82 -7.13 -16.41
C ARG A 126 10.32 -6.50 -15.11
N LYS A 127 11.52 -5.90 -15.12
CA LYS A 127 12.07 -5.18 -13.97
C LYS A 127 11.16 -4.03 -13.54
N TRP A 128 10.70 -3.22 -14.50
CA TRP A 128 9.80 -2.11 -14.23
C TRP A 128 8.46 -2.58 -13.64
N LEU A 129 7.86 -3.63 -14.22
CA LEU A 129 6.62 -4.21 -13.70
C LEU A 129 6.79 -4.76 -12.27
N ALA A 130 7.86 -5.51 -12.01
CA ALA A 130 8.16 -6.05 -10.68
C ALA A 130 8.29 -4.94 -9.64
N SER A 131 9.02 -3.86 -9.97
CA SER A 131 9.23 -2.69 -9.10
C SER A 131 7.94 -1.92 -8.79
N LYS A 132 6.99 -1.85 -9.73
CA LYS A 132 5.73 -1.11 -9.53
C LYS A 132 4.65 -1.90 -8.81
N LEU A 133 4.53 -3.19 -9.09
CA LEU A 133 3.46 -4.02 -8.56
C LEU A 133 3.81 -4.62 -7.20
N ASN A 134 5.08 -4.95 -6.95
CA ASN A 134 5.58 -5.37 -5.64
C ASN A 134 6.74 -4.47 -5.20
N ARG A 135 6.42 -3.19 -4.96
CA ARG A 135 7.38 -2.15 -4.57
C ARG A 135 8.12 -2.49 -3.28
N ASN A 136 7.48 -3.20 -2.35
CA ASN A 136 8.11 -3.52 -1.07
C ASN A 136 9.27 -4.51 -1.23
N THR A 137 9.14 -5.46 -2.17
CA THR A 137 10.15 -6.52 -2.37
C THR A 137 11.16 -6.14 -3.46
N TYR A 138 10.69 -5.59 -4.58
CA TYR A 138 11.52 -5.33 -5.78
C TYR A 138 11.71 -3.85 -6.09
N GLY A 139 11.19 -2.95 -5.25
CA GLY A 139 11.39 -1.52 -5.40
C GLY A 139 12.79 -1.08 -4.95
N ASP A 140 13.30 -0.02 -5.57
CA ASP A 140 14.54 0.60 -5.10
C ASP A 140 14.33 1.26 -3.73
N VAL A 141 15.17 0.87 -2.76
CA VAL A 141 15.18 1.44 -1.41
C VAL A 141 16.30 2.46 -1.31
N ASN A 142 15.96 3.74 -1.33
CA ASN A 142 16.92 4.81 -1.08
C ASN A 142 16.98 5.12 0.41
N LYS A 143 18.13 4.82 1.03
CA LYS A 143 18.43 5.28 2.40
C LYS A 143 19.14 6.62 2.32
N THR A 144 18.36 7.70 2.36
CA THR A 144 18.89 9.06 2.32
C THR A 144 19.21 9.54 3.72
N GLU A 145 20.47 9.89 3.96
CA GLU A 145 20.89 10.62 5.16
C GLU A 145 20.79 12.13 4.90
N VAL A 146 20.03 12.84 5.71
CA VAL A 146 19.87 14.30 5.60
C VAL A 146 20.69 14.95 6.70
N SER A 147 21.72 15.70 6.31
CA SER A 147 22.58 16.46 7.21
C SER A 147 22.63 17.93 6.81
N GLY A 148 22.99 18.78 7.75
CA GLY A 148 23.37 20.17 7.50
C GLY A 148 24.70 20.28 6.75
N PRO A 149 25.16 21.52 6.48
CA PRO A 149 26.43 21.77 5.82
C PRO A 149 27.58 21.02 6.50
N ASN A 150 28.43 20.37 5.70
CA ASN A 150 29.58 19.58 6.18
C ASN A 150 29.22 18.44 7.15
N GLY A 151 28.02 17.87 7.05
CA GLY A 151 27.58 16.79 7.95
C GLY A 151 27.13 17.29 9.33
N ALA A 152 27.00 18.61 9.52
CA ALA A 152 26.51 19.18 10.77
C ALA A 152 25.05 18.80 11.04
N PRO A 153 24.58 18.91 12.29
CA PRO A 153 23.15 18.77 12.60
C PRO A 153 22.29 19.75 11.79
N ILE A 154 21.09 19.32 11.42
CA ILE A 154 20.11 20.18 10.77
C ILE A 154 19.71 21.28 11.75
N GLN A 155 19.96 22.52 11.38
CA GLN A 155 19.55 23.70 12.16
C GLN A 155 18.09 24.03 11.85
N THR A 156 17.22 23.99 12.86
CA THR A 156 15.82 24.42 12.72
C THR A 156 15.65 25.81 13.33
N GLN A 157 15.29 26.81 12.53
CA GLN A 157 14.95 28.13 13.04
C GLN A 157 13.43 28.25 13.21
N GLN A 158 12.95 28.38 14.45
CA GLN A 158 11.55 28.75 14.69
C GLN A 158 11.38 30.25 14.42
N VAL A 159 10.65 30.59 13.37
CA VAL A 159 10.24 31.96 13.09
C VAL A 159 8.79 32.10 13.53
N ALA A 160 8.58 32.69 14.71
CA ALA A 160 7.26 33.13 15.13
C ALA A 160 6.98 34.51 14.52
N SER A 161 6.16 34.57 13.47
CA SER A 161 5.64 35.83 12.94
C SER A 161 4.33 36.16 13.63
N ILE A 162 4.28 37.28 14.34
CA ILE A 162 3.05 37.82 14.94
C ILE A 162 2.59 38.96 14.03
N ASP A 163 1.38 38.85 13.48
CA ASP A 163 0.74 39.96 12.77
C ASP A 163 0.21 40.96 13.80
N ALA A 164 0.89 42.11 13.90
CA ALA A 164 0.57 43.18 14.83
C ALA A 164 -0.26 44.31 14.18
N SER A 165 -0.76 44.11 12.96
CA SER A 165 -1.45 45.14 12.18
C SER A 165 -2.75 45.64 12.83
N SER A 166 -3.41 44.82 13.64
CA SER A 166 -4.66 45.15 14.34
C SER A 166 -4.46 45.72 15.75
N LEU A 167 -3.22 45.86 16.22
CA LEU A 167 -2.92 46.35 17.58
C LEU A 167 -2.81 47.88 17.63
N ASP A 168 -3.37 48.48 18.68
CA ASP A 168 -3.21 49.91 18.96
C ASP A 168 -1.75 50.25 19.36
N ALA A 169 -1.40 51.54 19.39
CA ALA A 169 -0.02 51.97 19.62
C ALA A 169 0.52 51.52 21.00
N HIS A 170 -0.33 51.54 22.02
CA HIS A 170 0.03 51.15 23.38
C HIS A 170 0.27 49.62 23.48
N ALA A 171 -0.60 48.81 22.86
CA ALA A 171 -0.46 47.36 22.81
C ALA A 171 0.76 46.93 21.97
N ARG A 172 1.08 47.66 20.89
CA ARG A 172 2.30 47.42 20.10
C ARG A 172 3.57 47.71 20.91
N ASP A 173 3.60 48.79 21.68
CA ASP A 173 4.74 49.11 22.54
C ASP A 173 4.88 48.13 23.70
N ALA A 174 3.78 47.71 24.32
CA ALA A 174 3.78 46.67 25.34
C ALA A 174 4.29 45.32 24.80
N LEU A 175 3.84 44.92 23.61
CA LEU A 175 4.31 43.70 22.94
C LEU A 175 5.81 43.78 22.62
N LYS A 176 6.28 44.93 22.13
CA LYS A 176 7.70 45.16 21.84
C LYS A 176 8.56 45.06 23.09
N GLN A 177 8.13 45.67 24.20
CA GLN A 177 8.84 45.59 25.48
C GLN A 177 8.88 44.16 26.02
N ALA A 178 7.77 43.42 25.93
CA ALA A 178 7.71 42.02 26.34
C ALA A 178 8.64 41.13 25.51
N LEU A 179 8.72 41.35 24.18
CA LEU A 179 9.63 40.62 23.31
C LEU A 179 11.11 40.93 23.58
N LEU A 180 11.45 42.20 23.88
CA LEU A 180 12.81 42.60 24.25
C LEU A 180 13.24 41.96 25.58
N ALA A 181 12.38 42.02 26.60
CA ALA A 181 12.64 41.38 27.90
C ALA A 181 12.80 39.85 27.77
N ALA A 182 11.94 39.20 26.97
CA ALA A 182 12.04 37.76 26.73
C ALA A 182 13.33 37.37 25.97
N LYS A 183 13.83 38.23 25.08
CA LYS A 183 15.10 38.01 24.36
C LYS A 183 16.31 38.12 25.28
N GLU A 184 16.26 38.96 26.31
CA GLU A 184 17.34 39.10 27.30
C GLU A 184 17.42 37.90 28.26
N GLN A 185 16.30 37.23 28.52
CA GLN A 185 16.24 36.05 29.40
C GLN A 185 16.70 34.74 28.72
N ASN A 186 16.73 34.71 27.39
CA ASN A 186 17.00 33.50 26.59
C ASN A 186 18.40 33.52 25.94
N LYS A 187 19.30 34.36 26.46
CA LYS A 187 20.68 34.55 26.01
C LYS A 187 21.64 33.96 27.04
#